data_AF-A0A2E0XXC8-F1
#
_entry.id   AF-A0A2E0XXC8-F1
#
_cell.length_a   1.000
_cell.length_b   1.000
_cell.length_c   1.000
_cell.angle_alpha   90.00
_cell.angle_beta   90.00
_cell.angle_gamma   90.00
#
_symmetry.space_group_name_H-M   'P 1'
#
loop_
_entity.id
_entity.type
_entity.pdbx_description
1 polymer ?
#
loop_
_entity_poly.entity_id
_entity_poly.type
_entity_poly.pdbx_seq_one_letter_code
_entity_poly.pdbx_strand_id
1 'polypeptide(L)'
;MNVDLLKHTRFLLVVCPLLLVAFGCTNTVRPQHLAGTWVGTDRCLNSLGAVETQKTWVFEVSENGDISGTTRWQLLDGKGGHDGDKLVDTHAEEVIGAFDPRTGDFYLVEMEENGIIHGRFINKDEISVFLVQSGKKPVVSHIELRRQ
;
A
#
# COMPACT_ATOMS: atom_id res chain seq x y z
N MET A 1 53.25 24.83 66.50
CA MET A 1 53.96 23.55 66.23
C MET A 1 52.93 22.43 66.25
N ASN A 2 52.37 22.09 65.10
CA ASN A 2 52.14 20.71 64.63
C ASN A 2 51.57 20.81 63.22
N VAL A 3 52.25 20.10 62.32
CA VAL A 3 52.02 20.02 60.89
C VAL A 3 51.52 18.60 60.65
N ASP A 4 50.37 18.44 60.02
CA ASP A 4 49.95 17.25 59.25
C ASP A 4 48.90 17.75 58.24
N LEU A 5 49.14 17.87 56.93
CA LEU A 5 49.48 16.82 55.95
C LEU A 5 48.34 15.77 55.94
N LEU A 6 47.52 15.54 54.90
CA LEU A 6 47.76 15.48 53.47
C LEU A 6 46.38 15.37 52.74
N LYS A 7 46.23 16.10 51.63
CA LYS A 7 45.62 15.77 50.33
C LYS A 7 44.61 14.59 50.24
N HIS A 8 43.47 14.83 49.58
CA HIS A 8 43.00 14.17 48.33
C HIS A 8 41.54 14.58 48.05
N THR A 9 41.29 15.48 47.10
CA THR A 9 40.84 15.16 45.73
C THR A 9 39.60 14.26 45.70
N ARG A 10 38.44 14.83 45.34
CA ARG A 10 37.53 14.31 44.31
C ARG A 10 36.41 15.31 44.00
N PHE A 11 36.57 15.98 42.87
CA PHE A 11 35.47 16.50 42.05
C PHE A 11 34.42 15.40 41.89
N LEU A 12 33.18 15.64 42.30
CA LEU A 12 32.05 14.86 41.82
C LEU A 12 31.29 15.70 40.79
N LEU A 13 31.67 15.49 39.54
CA LEU A 13 30.98 16.01 38.36
C LEU A 13 29.67 15.23 38.25
N VAL A 14 28.55 15.86 38.64
CA VAL A 14 27.21 15.30 38.44
C VAL A 14 26.87 15.48 36.97
N VAL A 15 27.29 14.53 36.13
CA VAL A 15 26.78 14.38 34.78
C VAL A 15 25.46 13.63 34.89
N CYS A 16 24.35 14.36 34.84
CA CYS A 16 23.03 13.78 34.63
C CYS A 16 22.92 13.51 33.12
N PRO A 17 23.00 12.25 32.63
CA PRO A 17 22.70 12.01 31.24
C PRO A 17 21.19 12.19 31.09
N LEU A 18 20.83 13.22 30.33
CA LEU A 18 19.50 13.41 29.78
C LEU A 18 19.18 12.18 28.91
N LEU A 19 18.61 11.13 29.51
CA LEU A 19 18.02 10.01 28.77
C LEU A 19 16.72 10.52 28.14
N LEU A 20 16.86 11.20 27.00
CA LEU A 20 15.78 11.41 26.05
C LEU A 20 15.43 10.04 25.45
N VAL A 21 14.60 9.28 26.16
CA VAL A 21 13.97 8.10 25.58
C VAL A 21 12.83 8.60 24.70
N ALA A 22 13.19 9.04 23.49
CA ALA A 22 12.25 9.17 22.40
C ALA A 22 11.85 7.75 21.98
N PHE A 23 10.92 7.13 22.72
CA PHE A 23 10.10 6.07 22.16
C PHE A 23 9.21 6.72 21.09
N GLY A 24 9.78 6.92 19.91
CA GLY A 24 8.97 7.15 18.73
C GLY A 24 8.02 5.97 18.63
N CYS A 25 6.71 6.22 18.71
CA CYS A 25 5.72 5.24 18.30
C CYS A 25 6.00 4.89 16.84
N THR A 26 6.81 3.86 16.60
CA THR A 26 6.84 3.20 15.30
C THR A 26 5.46 2.56 15.14
N ASN A 27 4.58 3.22 14.40
CA ASN A 27 3.40 2.56 13.86
C ASN A 27 3.91 1.48 12.91
N THR A 28 4.15 0.29 13.45
CA THR A 28 4.63 -0.83 12.67
C THR A 28 3.48 -1.26 11.76
N VAL A 29 3.59 -0.93 10.48
CA VAL A 29 2.66 -1.42 9.47
C VAL A 29 2.79 -2.94 9.44
N ARG A 30 1.67 -3.65 9.58
CA ARG A 30 1.61 -5.10 9.50
C ARG A 30 0.90 -5.49 8.21
N PRO A 31 1.28 -6.61 7.56
CA PRO A 31 0.62 -7.01 6.32
C PRO A 31 -0.90 -7.12 6.41
N GLN A 32 -1.42 -7.55 7.56
CA GLN A 32 -2.87 -7.70 7.78
C GLN A 32 -3.61 -6.36 7.73
N HIS A 33 -2.92 -5.22 7.86
CA HIS A 33 -3.55 -3.90 7.69
C HIS A 33 -3.98 -3.64 6.24
N LEU A 34 -3.44 -4.37 5.26
CA LEU A 34 -3.87 -4.29 3.86
C LEU A 34 -5.09 -5.18 3.56
N ALA A 35 -5.37 -6.19 4.38
CA ALA A 35 -6.50 -7.09 4.17
C ALA A 35 -7.86 -6.38 4.27
N GLY A 36 -8.87 -6.94 3.62
CA GLY A 36 -10.26 -6.47 3.62
C GLY A 36 -10.71 -5.89 2.28
N THR A 37 -11.81 -5.15 2.33
CA THR A 37 -12.45 -4.57 1.14
C THR A 37 -12.10 -3.10 0.97
N TRP A 38 -11.75 -2.74 -0.26
CA TRP A 38 -11.33 -1.42 -0.68
C TRP A 38 -12.19 -0.97 -1.86
N VAL A 39 -12.70 0.25 -1.81
CA VAL A 39 -13.61 0.80 -2.82
C VAL A 39 -13.16 2.19 -3.20
N GLY A 40 -13.25 2.51 -4.49
CA GLY A 40 -12.93 3.85 -4.97
C GLY A 40 -13.39 4.05 -6.40
N THR A 41 -13.08 5.22 -6.94
CA THR A 41 -13.35 5.57 -8.34
C THR A 41 -12.02 5.92 -9.00
N ASP A 42 -11.85 5.52 -10.25
CA ASP A 42 -10.71 5.89 -11.07
C ASP A 42 -11.12 6.50 -12.40
N ARG A 43 -10.17 7.21 -13.00
CA ARG A 43 -10.21 7.59 -14.41
C ARG A 43 -9.09 6.81 -15.10
N CYS A 44 -9.44 5.75 -15.81
CA CYS A 44 -8.47 4.95 -16.54
C CYS A 44 -8.46 5.28 -18.04
N LEU A 45 -7.35 5.00 -18.69
CA LEU A 45 -7.17 5.15 -20.13
C LEU A 45 -6.98 3.77 -20.75
N ASN A 46 -7.79 3.45 -21.76
CA ASN A 46 -7.64 2.22 -22.53
C ASN A 46 -7.66 2.49 -24.05
N SER A 47 -7.60 1.44 -24.88
CA SER A 47 -7.63 1.57 -26.35
C SER A 47 -8.85 2.31 -26.92
N LEU A 48 -9.94 2.46 -26.15
CA LEU A 48 -11.18 3.12 -26.56
C LEU A 48 -11.26 4.58 -26.13
N GLY A 49 -10.36 5.02 -25.25
CA GLY A 49 -10.32 6.36 -24.67
C GLY A 49 -10.28 6.34 -23.14
N ALA A 50 -10.51 7.51 -22.56
CA ALA A 50 -10.66 7.65 -21.11
C ALA A 50 -12.04 7.13 -20.67
N VAL A 51 -12.08 6.42 -19.55
CA VAL A 51 -13.30 5.92 -18.91
C VAL A 51 -13.24 6.18 -17.41
N GLU A 52 -14.39 6.32 -16.78
CA GLU A 52 -14.53 6.42 -15.34
C GLU A 52 -15.14 5.12 -14.80
N THR A 53 -14.51 4.52 -13.78
CA THR A 53 -15.02 3.28 -13.20
C THR A 53 -15.02 3.31 -11.68
N GLN A 54 -15.99 2.63 -11.07
CA GLN A 54 -15.94 2.26 -9.66
C GLN A 54 -15.16 0.96 -9.52
N LYS A 55 -14.26 0.90 -8.55
CA LYS A 55 -13.47 -0.29 -8.22
C LYS A 55 -13.91 -0.88 -6.89
N THR A 56 -13.93 -2.21 -6.80
CA THR A 56 -14.08 -2.94 -5.54
C THR A 56 -13.04 -4.04 -5.49
N TRP A 57 -12.13 -3.94 -4.52
CA TRP A 57 -11.01 -4.86 -4.36
C TRP A 57 -11.14 -5.55 -3.00
N VAL A 58 -10.95 -6.86 -2.98
CA VAL A 58 -11.05 -7.68 -1.77
C VAL A 58 -9.76 -8.45 -1.62
N PHE A 59 -9.06 -8.24 -0.50
CA PHE A 59 -7.76 -8.84 -0.24
C PHE A 59 -7.75 -9.71 1.01
N GLU A 60 -7.17 -10.88 0.88
CA GLU A 60 -6.65 -11.69 1.96
C GLU A 60 -5.13 -11.54 1.98
N VAL A 61 -4.55 -11.32 3.17
CA VAL A 61 -3.11 -11.07 3.31
C VAL A 61 -2.54 -11.91 4.44
N SER A 62 -1.55 -12.74 4.12
CA SER A 62 -0.88 -13.62 5.08
C SER A 62 0.00 -12.84 6.08
N GLU A 63 0.50 -13.52 7.11
CA GLU A 63 1.50 -12.94 8.03
C GLU A 63 2.81 -12.55 7.35
N ASN A 64 3.15 -13.22 6.26
CA ASN A 64 4.36 -12.96 5.48
C ASN A 64 4.17 -11.88 4.41
N GLY A 65 2.93 -11.40 4.22
CA GLY A 65 2.60 -10.41 3.21
C GLY A 65 2.28 -11.00 1.84
N ASP A 66 2.01 -12.30 1.74
CA ASP A 66 1.43 -12.88 0.53
C ASP A 66 -0.02 -12.41 0.38
N ILE A 67 -0.40 -11.99 -0.82
CA ILE A 67 -1.72 -11.46 -1.14
C ILE A 67 -2.43 -12.41 -2.09
N SER A 68 -3.69 -12.73 -1.79
CA SER A 68 -4.67 -13.27 -2.72
C SER A 68 -5.92 -12.41 -2.69
N GLY A 69 -6.59 -12.23 -3.81
CA GLY A 69 -7.79 -11.41 -3.83
C GLY A 69 -8.51 -11.37 -5.15
N THR A 70 -9.51 -10.49 -5.20
CA THR A 70 -10.29 -10.21 -6.40
C THR A 70 -10.35 -8.71 -6.60
N THR A 71 -10.11 -8.27 -7.83
CA THR A 71 -10.39 -6.89 -8.24
C THR A 71 -11.62 -6.88 -9.13
N ARG A 72 -12.51 -5.90 -8.94
CA ARG A 72 -13.67 -5.66 -9.79
C ARG A 72 -13.68 -4.22 -10.23
N TRP A 73 -14.18 -3.97 -11.43
CA TRP A 73 -14.57 -2.64 -11.86
C TRP A 73 -15.98 -2.62 -12.44
N GLN A 74 -16.64 -1.47 -12.35
CA GLN A 74 -17.91 -1.17 -12.99
C GLN A 74 -17.86 0.20 -13.64
N LEU A 75 -18.31 0.29 -14.88
CA LEU A 75 -18.35 1.52 -15.67
C LEU A 75 -19.30 2.55 -15.03
N LEU A 76 -18.81 3.78 -14.91
CA LEU A 76 -19.61 4.94 -14.54
C LEU A 76 -19.81 5.86 -15.76
N ASP A 77 -18.75 6.08 -16.55
CA ASP A 77 -18.78 6.89 -17.77
C ASP A 77 -17.77 6.41 -18.83
N GLY A 78 -18.09 6.63 -20.11
CA GLY A 78 -17.25 6.26 -21.26
C GLY A 78 -17.68 4.97 -21.97
N LYS A 79 -16.73 4.32 -22.67
CA LYS A 79 -17.02 3.19 -23.57
C LYS A 79 -16.88 1.80 -22.95
N GLY A 80 -16.49 1.71 -21.68
CA GLY A 80 -16.23 0.44 -21.00
C GLY A 80 -14.85 -0.16 -21.29
N GLY A 81 -14.76 -1.46 -21.05
CA GLY A 81 -13.56 -2.27 -21.20
C GLY A 81 -13.77 -3.46 -22.15
N HIS A 82 -12.86 -4.43 -22.07
CA HIS A 82 -12.99 -5.67 -22.82
C HIS A 82 -12.95 -6.87 -21.88
N ASP A 83 -13.68 -7.92 -22.25
CA ASP A 83 -13.47 -9.30 -21.81
C ASP A 83 -13.22 -10.10 -23.09
N GLY A 84 -11.94 -10.41 -23.34
CA GLY A 84 -11.45 -10.87 -24.63
C GLY A 84 -11.77 -9.87 -25.76
N ASP A 85 -12.64 -10.28 -26.68
CA ASP A 85 -13.08 -9.43 -27.81
C ASP A 85 -14.42 -8.73 -27.57
N LYS A 86 -15.09 -9.00 -26.44
CA LYS A 86 -16.40 -8.41 -26.13
C LYS A 86 -16.22 -7.13 -25.35
N LEU A 87 -17.03 -6.12 -25.69
CA LEU A 87 -17.16 -4.92 -24.85
C LEU A 87 -18.03 -5.24 -23.64
N VAL A 88 -17.56 -4.81 -22.47
CA VAL A 88 -18.26 -5.01 -21.20
C VAL A 88 -18.26 -3.71 -20.40
N ASP A 89 -19.22 -3.59 -19.48
CA ASP A 89 -19.36 -2.47 -18.53
C ASP A 89 -19.01 -2.89 -17.09
N THR A 90 -18.64 -4.15 -16.88
CA THR A 90 -18.16 -4.69 -15.61
C THR A 90 -17.24 -5.87 -15.88
N HIS A 91 -16.25 -6.05 -15.02
CA HIS A 91 -15.39 -7.24 -15.01
C HIS A 91 -14.84 -7.47 -13.60
N ALA A 92 -14.52 -8.72 -13.29
CA ALA A 92 -13.84 -9.08 -12.05
C ALA A 92 -12.79 -10.14 -12.35
N GLU A 93 -11.67 -10.06 -11.65
CA GLU A 93 -10.52 -10.93 -11.89
C GLU A 93 -9.79 -11.27 -10.59
N GLU A 94 -9.26 -12.49 -10.53
CA GLU A 94 -8.37 -12.91 -9.46
C GLU A 94 -7.00 -12.26 -9.57
N VAL A 95 -6.43 -11.90 -8.42
CA VAL A 95 -5.09 -11.34 -8.32
C VAL A 95 -4.29 -12.03 -7.22
N ILE A 96 -2.98 -12.11 -7.45
CA ILE A 96 -1.99 -12.54 -6.45
C ILE A 96 -0.88 -11.52 -6.33
N GLY A 97 -0.21 -11.47 -5.19
CA GLY A 97 0.83 -10.48 -4.99
C GLY A 97 1.59 -10.59 -3.68
N ALA A 98 2.37 -9.54 -3.40
CA ALA A 98 3.16 -9.42 -2.17
C ALA A 98 3.15 -7.99 -1.64
N PHE A 99 3.17 -7.86 -0.31
CA PHE A 99 3.25 -6.60 0.42
C PHE A 99 4.57 -6.47 1.18
N ASP A 100 5.25 -5.34 1.03
CA ASP A 100 6.41 -4.98 1.85
C ASP A 100 5.98 -4.05 3.00
N PRO A 101 5.83 -4.56 4.24
CA PRO A 101 5.42 -3.75 5.38
C PRO A 101 6.44 -2.67 5.77
N ARG A 102 7.68 -2.75 5.28
CA ARG A 102 8.73 -1.77 5.59
C ARG A 102 8.52 -0.47 4.82
N THR A 103 8.02 -0.57 3.59
CA THR A 103 7.81 0.58 2.71
C THR A 103 6.33 0.93 2.57
N GLY A 104 5.44 -0.04 2.82
CA GLY A 104 4.02 0.07 2.52
C GLY A 104 3.69 -0.22 1.06
N ASP A 105 4.65 -0.64 0.23
CA ASP A 105 4.39 -0.96 -1.17
C ASP A 105 3.82 -2.38 -1.31
N PHE A 106 2.94 -2.60 -2.27
CA PHE A 106 2.52 -3.92 -2.72
C PHE A 106 2.51 -4.01 -4.24
N TYR A 107 2.66 -5.24 -4.73
CA TYR A 107 2.62 -5.56 -6.14
C TYR A 107 1.63 -6.69 -6.34
N LEU A 108 0.72 -6.54 -7.30
CA LEU A 108 -0.20 -7.59 -7.71
C LEU A 108 -0.04 -7.88 -9.20
N VAL A 109 -0.40 -9.10 -9.59
CA VAL A 109 -0.58 -9.50 -10.98
C VAL A 109 -2.00 -10.03 -11.15
N GLU A 110 -2.61 -9.62 -12.26
CA GLU A 110 -3.84 -10.19 -12.81
C GLU A 110 -3.54 -11.62 -13.32
N MET A 111 -4.46 -12.56 -13.09
CA MET A 111 -4.25 -13.98 -13.35
C MET A 111 -4.75 -14.44 -14.74
N GLU A 112 -5.68 -13.70 -15.32
CA GLU A 112 -6.29 -13.94 -16.63
C GLU A 112 -5.76 -12.93 -17.67
N GLU A 113 -5.53 -11.69 -17.26
CA GLU A 113 -5.00 -10.60 -18.08
C GLU A 113 -3.54 -10.26 -17.73
N ASN A 114 -2.90 -9.45 -18.59
CA ASN A 114 -1.50 -9.07 -18.44
C ASN A 114 -1.33 -7.78 -17.62
N GLY A 115 -2.18 -7.55 -16.62
CA GLY A 115 -2.11 -6.40 -15.75
C GLY A 115 -1.09 -6.58 -14.63
N ILE A 116 -0.30 -5.54 -14.44
CA ILE A 116 0.61 -5.38 -13.30
C ILE A 116 0.11 -4.20 -12.48
N ILE A 117 -0.04 -4.43 -11.20
CA ILE A 117 -0.56 -3.45 -10.25
C ILE A 117 0.55 -3.13 -9.25
N HIS A 118 0.85 -1.85 -9.09
CA HIS A 118 1.73 -1.36 -8.04
C HIS A 118 0.94 -0.42 -7.13
N GLY A 119 0.84 -0.78 -5.86
CA GLY A 119 0.11 0.00 -4.87
C GLY A 119 0.97 0.41 -3.68
N ARG A 120 0.50 1.45 -3.00
CA ARG A 120 1.09 2.05 -1.82
C ARG A 120 0.01 2.10 -0.73
N PHE A 121 0.25 1.41 0.36
CA PHE A 121 -0.51 1.53 1.59
C PHE A 121 -0.19 2.87 2.27
N ILE A 122 -1.17 3.78 2.28
CA ILE A 122 -0.99 5.13 2.85
C ILE A 122 -1.29 5.08 4.34
N ASN A 123 -2.44 4.52 4.71
CA ASN A 123 -2.88 4.34 6.09
C ASN A 123 -4.00 3.29 6.15
N LYS A 124 -4.55 3.06 7.34
CA LYS A 124 -5.59 2.05 7.57
C LYS A 124 -6.86 2.24 6.72
N ASP A 125 -7.11 3.45 6.21
CA ASP A 125 -8.33 3.82 5.51
C ASP A 125 -8.09 4.14 4.01
N GLU A 126 -6.83 4.13 3.54
CA GLU A 126 -6.48 4.59 2.19
C GLU A 126 -5.28 3.85 1.56
N ILE A 127 -5.45 3.48 0.29
CA ILE A 127 -4.38 2.96 -0.59
C ILE A 127 -4.41 3.69 -1.94
N SER A 128 -3.22 3.92 -2.50
CA SER A 128 -3.02 4.55 -3.81
C SER A 128 -2.38 3.55 -4.77
N VAL A 129 -2.89 3.42 -5.99
CA VAL A 129 -2.54 2.30 -6.85
C VAL A 129 -2.43 2.70 -8.32
N PHE A 130 -1.42 2.15 -8.99
CA PHE A 130 -1.29 2.18 -10.44
C PHE A 130 -1.53 0.79 -11.03
N LEU A 131 -2.39 0.72 -12.04
CA LEU A 131 -2.54 -0.45 -12.91
C LEU A 131 -1.88 -0.13 -14.26
N VAL A 132 -1.06 -1.06 -14.75
CA VAL A 132 -0.50 -1.03 -16.09
C VAL A 132 -0.70 -2.38 -16.75
N GLN A 133 -1.48 -2.41 -17.82
CA GLN A 133 -1.72 -3.58 -18.65
C GLN A 133 -1.25 -3.27 -20.07
N SER A 134 -0.41 -4.15 -20.60
CA SER A 134 0.14 -4.03 -21.95
C SER A 134 -0.59 -4.93 -22.95
N GLY A 135 -0.29 -4.78 -24.24
CA GLY A 135 -0.83 -5.62 -25.30
C GLY A 135 -1.84 -4.91 -26.20
N LYS A 136 -2.75 -5.67 -26.82
CA LYS A 136 -3.72 -5.15 -27.80
C LYS A 136 -4.84 -4.33 -27.17
N LYS A 137 -5.15 -4.60 -25.89
CA LYS A 137 -6.17 -3.91 -25.09
C LYS A 137 -5.47 -3.26 -23.89
N PRO A 138 -4.57 -2.28 -24.12
CA PRO A 138 -3.79 -1.70 -23.04
C PRO A 138 -4.70 -0.92 -22.09
N VAL A 139 -4.32 -0.90 -20.81
CA VAL A 139 -4.98 -0.12 -19.76
C VAL A 139 -3.89 0.54 -18.91
N VAL A 140 -4.09 1.81 -18.59
CA VAL A 140 -3.34 2.50 -17.53
C VAL A 140 -4.34 3.19 -16.61
N SER A 141 -4.19 2.99 -15.31
CA SER A 141 -5.02 3.66 -14.32
C SER A 141 -4.22 4.13 -13.11
N HIS A 142 -4.69 5.22 -12.52
CA HIS A 142 -4.34 5.63 -11.16
C HIS A 142 -5.64 5.62 -10.33
N ILE A 143 -5.60 4.90 -9.22
CA ILE A 143 -6.77 4.53 -8.42
C ILE A 143 -6.49 4.89 -6.97
N GLU A 144 -7.39 5.65 -6.36
CA GLU A 144 -7.40 5.86 -4.91
C GLU A 144 -8.55 5.05 -4.32
N LEU A 145 -8.25 4.14 -3.40
CA LEU A 145 -9.24 3.28 -2.77
C LEU A 145 -9.31 3.56 -1.28
N ARG A 146 -10.53 3.53 -0.75
CA ARG A 146 -10.83 3.68 0.68
C ARG A 146 -11.38 2.39 1.24
N ARG A 147 -11.09 2.16 2.51
CA ARG A 147 -11.64 1.00 3.24
C ARG A 147 -13.16 1.09 3.31
N GLN A 148 -13.83 -0.04 3.07
CA GLN A 148 -15.27 -0.19 3.28
C GLN A 148 -15.61 -0.63 4.71
#